data_AF-A0A0D9XP88-F1
#
_entry.id   AF-A0A0D9XP88-F1
#
_cell.length_a   1.000
_cell.length_b   1.000
_cell.length_c   1.000
_cell.angle_alpha   90.00
_cell.angle_beta   90.00
_cell.angle_gamma   90.00
#
_symmetry.space_group_name_H-M   'P 1'
#
loop_
_entity.id
_entity.type
_entity.pdbx_description
1 polymer ?
#
loop_
_entity_poly.entity_id
_entity_poly.type
_entity_poly.pdbx_seq_one_letter_code
_entity_poly.pdbx_strand_id
1 'polypeptide(L)'
;MGVPSFYRWLVEKYPAIVSPAHEHSSNGGVIYHNLYLDMNGIIHPCFHPEDQICPPTTLEEVFHSMFEYMDRLFRIVRPTNLLYLAVGQWRRSSRQDEPAAIQALQISPRPPKTPSVQEMDENLLRDRFRAEGKEVFPRDASSSEVSDPNVITPGTEFMEKLSDALKYYIRSRLSTDPLWKDIKVILSDANVPGEGEHKIMSFIRAQRGREGYDPNTRHCLYGLDADLIMLALASHEIHFSILREVCVCVGILETSK
;
A
#
# COMPACT_ATOMS: atom_id res chain seq x y z
N MET A 1 17.61 -1.51 13.29
CA MET A 1 17.82 -1.34 11.84
C MET A 1 16.44 -1.21 11.22
N GLY A 2 16.09 -0.07 10.63
CA GLY A 2 14.75 0.14 10.06
C GLY A 2 14.57 -0.63 8.75
N VAL A 3 13.32 -0.87 8.39
CA VAL A 3 12.85 -1.48 7.12
C VAL A 3 13.54 -0.88 5.88
N PRO A 4 13.69 0.45 5.73
CA PRO A 4 14.47 1.04 4.62
C PRO A 4 15.96 0.71 4.65
N SER A 5 16.56 0.61 5.85
CA SER A 5 17.97 0.27 6.02
C SER A 5 18.26 -1.18 5.61
N PHE A 6 17.31 -2.09 5.83
CA PHE A 6 17.44 -3.49 5.44
C PHE A 6 17.43 -3.68 3.93
N TYR A 7 16.46 -3.08 3.23
CA TYR A 7 16.41 -3.14 1.77
C TYR A 7 17.66 -2.56 1.13
N ARG A 8 18.09 -1.38 1.59
CA ARG A 8 19.33 -0.74 1.11
C ARG A 8 20.53 -1.67 1.27
N TRP A 9 20.73 -2.23 2.46
CA TRP A 9 21.82 -3.18 2.72
C TRP A 9 21.74 -4.41 1.81
N LEU A 10 20.54 -4.94 1.57
CA LEU A 10 20.33 -6.12 0.73
C LEU A 10 20.70 -5.85 -0.74
N VAL A 11 20.28 -4.71 -1.28
CA VAL A 11 20.59 -4.31 -2.66
C VAL A 11 22.07 -3.99 -2.82
N GLU A 12 22.69 -3.30 -1.85
CA GLU A 12 24.14 -3.02 -1.86
C GLU A 12 24.96 -4.33 -1.83
N LYS A 13 24.52 -5.32 -1.05
CA LYS A 13 25.22 -6.60 -0.92
C LYS A 13 24.95 -7.56 -2.09
N TYR A 14 23.75 -7.55 -2.66
CA TYR A 14 23.32 -8.45 -3.72
C TYR A 14 22.68 -7.68 -4.88
N PRO A 15 23.45 -6.91 -5.67
CA PRO A 15 22.88 -6.02 -6.69
C PRO A 15 22.12 -6.77 -7.81
N ALA A 16 22.45 -8.05 -8.04
CA ALA A 16 21.79 -8.87 -9.05
C ALA A 16 20.32 -9.23 -8.74
N ILE A 17 19.83 -8.98 -7.52
CA ILE A 17 18.43 -9.25 -7.15
C ILE A 17 17.46 -8.18 -7.67
N VAL A 18 17.98 -7.03 -8.13
CA VAL A 18 17.18 -5.92 -8.63
C VAL A 18 17.25 -5.89 -10.15
N SER A 19 16.09 -5.81 -10.78
CA SER A 19 15.97 -5.58 -12.22
C SER A 19 14.96 -4.47 -12.48
N PRO A 20 15.22 -3.57 -13.45
CA PRO A 20 14.29 -2.51 -13.78
C PRO A 20 13.04 -3.10 -14.45
N ALA A 21 11.87 -2.64 -14.01
CA ALA A 21 10.60 -2.97 -14.63
C ALA A 21 10.24 -1.90 -15.66
N HIS A 22 10.00 -2.30 -16.91
CA HIS A 22 9.62 -1.39 -17.99
C HIS A 22 8.22 -1.73 -18.51
N GLU A 23 7.37 -0.72 -18.69
CA GLU A 23 6.02 -0.88 -19.24
C GLU A 23 6.00 -1.47 -20.67
N HIS A 24 7.06 -1.24 -21.44
CA HIS A 24 7.12 -1.53 -22.88
C HIS A 24 8.20 -2.54 -23.26
N SER A 25 8.57 -3.46 -22.35
CA SER A 25 9.45 -4.58 -22.72
C SER A 25 8.73 -5.49 -23.71
N SER A 26 9.01 -5.26 -24.99
CA SER A 26 8.61 -6.10 -26.11
C SER A 26 9.73 -7.12 -26.34
N ASN A 27 9.41 -8.39 -26.12
CA ASN A 27 10.22 -9.57 -26.39
C ASN A 27 11.38 -9.85 -25.41
N GLY A 28 11.10 -10.62 -24.36
CA GLY A 28 12.12 -11.27 -23.51
C GLY A 28 11.99 -11.08 -22.00
N GLY A 29 10.96 -10.36 -21.53
CA GLY A 29 10.69 -10.17 -20.10
C GLY A 29 10.26 -11.46 -19.38
N VAL A 30 10.43 -11.49 -18.06
CA VAL A 30 9.95 -12.59 -17.22
C VAL A 30 8.42 -12.67 -17.32
N ILE A 31 7.90 -13.84 -17.64
CA ILE A 31 6.45 -14.11 -17.65
C ILE A 31 6.00 -14.32 -16.20
N TYR A 32 4.92 -13.65 -15.80
CA TYR A 32 4.30 -13.85 -14.49
C TYR A 32 2.95 -14.53 -14.66
N HIS A 33 2.69 -15.55 -13.85
CA HIS A 33 1.42 -16.25 -13.85
C HIS A 33 0.41 -15.52 -12.95
N ASN A 34 0.87 -15.10 -11.77
CA ASN A 34 0.03 -14.51 -10.74
C ASN A 34 0.59 -13.15 -10.30
N LEU A 35 -0.25 -12.12 -10.33
CA LEU A 35 0.01 -10.80 -9.75
C LEU A 35 -0.81 -10.64 -8.47
N TYR A 36 -0.15 -10.23 -7.40
CA TYR A 36 -0.75 -9.92 -6.10
C TYR A 36 -0.51 -8.45 -5.80
N LEU A 37 -1.58 -7.70 -5.51
CA LEU A 37 -1.49 -6.29 -5.13
C LEU A 37 -1.88 -6.14 -3.66
N ASP A 38 -0.94 -5.68 -2.84
CA ASP A 38 -1.30 -5.09 -1.55
C ASP A 38 -1.88 -3.70 -1.80
N MET A 39 -3.19 -3.59 -1.67
CA MET A 39 -3.91 -2.36 -1.97
C MET A 39 -3.57 -1.25 -0.97
N ASN A 40 -3.10 -1.58 0.23
CA ASN A 40 -2.69 -0.55 1.20
C ASN A 40 -1.52 0.27 0.65
N GLY A 41 -0.56 -0.40 -0.01
CA GLY A 41 0.56 0.25 -0.69
C GLY A 41 0.20 1.09 -1.91
N ILE A 42 -1.06 1.03 -2.38
CA ILE A 42 -1.60 1.86 -3.47
C ILE A 42 -2.48 2.98 -2.91
N ILE A 43 -3.34 2.65 -1.94
CA ILE A 43 -4.31 3.58 -1.36
C ILE A 43 -3.58 4.70 -0.60
N HIS A 44 -2.59 4.38 0.24
CA HIS A 44 -1.92 5.40 1.06
C HIS A 44 -1.28 6.54 0.24
N PRO A 45 -0.48 6.25 -0.80
CA PRO A 45 0.05 7.30 -1.69
C PRO A 45 -1.03 8.12 -2.41
N CYS A 46 -2.19 7.53 -2.71
CA CYS A 46 -3.27 8.25 -3.38
C CYS A 46 -4.02 9.23 -2.46
N PHE A 47 -3.97 9.04 -1.13
CA PHE A 47 -4.51 10.01 -0.16
C PHE A 47 -3.50 11.12 0.20
N HIS A 48 -2.21 10.80 0.15
CA HIS A 48 -1.13 11.71 0.53
C HIS A 48 -0.02 11.70 -0.53
N PRO A 49 -0.29 12.21 -1.75
CA PRO A 49 0.73 12.26 -2.79
C PRO A 49 1.85 13.22 -2.36
N GLU A 50 3.02 12.68 -2.02
CA GLU A 50 4.17 13.48 -1.55
C GLU A 50 4.66 14.50 -2.60
N ASP A 51 4.38 14.25 -3.89
CA ASP A 51 4.88 15.02 -5.03
C ASP A 51 3.83 15.93 -5.72
N GLN A 52 2.57 15.96 -5.26
CA GLN A 52 1.53 16.81 -5.89
C GLN A 52 1.33 18.13 -5.15
N ILE A 53 1.37 19.23 -5.91
CA ILE A 53 1.13 20.61 -5.44
C ILE A 53 -0.30 20.78 -4.93
N CYS A 54 -1.24 19.93 -5.36
CA CYS A 54 -2.62 19.92 -4.92
C CYS A 54 -3.04 18.48 -4.59
N PRO A 55 -3.23 18.12 -3.30
CA PRO A 55 -3.75 16.81 -2.95
C PRO A 55 -5.19 16.64 -3.47
N PRO A 56 -5.63 15.40 -3.77
CA PRO A 56 -6.98 15.15 -4.24
C PRO A 56 -7.98 15.67 -3.21
N THR A 57 -8.97 16.40 -3.71
CA THR A 57 -9.96 17.07 -2.86
C THR A 57 -11.22 16.22 -2.69
N THR A 58 -11.43 15.26 -3.61
CA THR A 58 -12.60 14.37 -3.64
C THR A 58 -12.21 12.89 -3.64
N LEU A 59 -13.10 12.03 -3.13
CA LEU A 59 -12.91 10.58 -3.16
C LEU A 59 -12.86 10.01 -4.59
N GLU A 60 -13.55 10.65 -5.55
CA GLU A 60 -13.56 10.24 -6.95
C GLU A 60 -12.19 10.40 -7.62
N GLU A 61 -11.49 11.50 -7.34
CA GLU A 61 -10.11 11.73 -7.79
C GLU A 61 -9.15 10.68 -7.25
N VAL A 62 -9.29 10.33 -5.95
CA VAL A 62 -8.50 9.27 -5.31
C VAL A 62 -8.74 7.93 -6.01
N PHE A 63 -10.00 7.57 -6.28
CA PHE A 63 -10.32 6.33 -6.98
C PHE A 63 -9.78 6.32 -8.41
N HIS A 64 -9.87 7.44 -9.13
CA HIS A 64 -9.32 7.55 -10.48
C HIS A 64 -7.81 7.30 -10.49
N SER A 65 -7.06 7.98 -9.62
CA SER A 65 -5.61 7.80 -9.47
C SER A 65 -5.25 6.37 -9.08
N MET A 66 -6.02 5.76 -8.16
CA MET A 66 -5.83 4.37 -7.77
C MET A 66 -6.01 3.42 -8.96
N PHE A 67 -7.07 3.58 -9.75
CA PHE A 67 -7.34 2.72 -10.91
C PHE A 67 -6.29 2.88 -12.01
N GLU A 68 -5.85 4.12 -12.29
CA GLU A 68 -4.76 4.36 -13.25
C GLU A 68 -3.46 3.68 -12.80
N TYR A 69 -3.15 3.76 -11.50
CA TYR A 69 -1.98 3.10 -10.93
C TYR A 69 -2.07 1.58 -11.02
N MET A 70 -3.23 1.00 -10.72
CA MET A 70 -3.47 -0.44 -10.90
C MET A 70 -3.31 -0.88 -12.36
N ASP A 71 -3.86 -0.11 -13.31
CA ASP A 71 -3.71 -0.37 -14.74
C ASP A 71 -2.23 -0.33 -15.16
N ARG A 72 -1.46 0.60 -14.60
CA ARG A 72 -0.01 0.70 -14.82
C ARG A 72 0.72 -0.55 -14.32
N LEU A 73 0.48 -0.96 -13.08
CA LEU A 73 1.09 -2.18 -12.52
C LEU A 73 0.73 -3.42 -13.34
N PHE A 74 -0.54 -3.53 -13.74
CA PHE A 74 -1.02 -4.62 -14.57
C PHE A 74 -0.32 -4.65 -15.94
N ARG A 75 -0.14 -3.49 -16.60
CA ARG A 75 0.57 -3.37 -17.88
C ARG A 75 2.06 -3.72 -17.78
N ILE A 76 2.69 -3.48 -16.63
CA ILE A 76 4.09 -3.84 -16.36
C ILE A 76 4.24 -5.37 -16.22
N VAL A 77 3.40 -5.99 -15.39
CA VAL A 77 3.54 -7.40 -15.01
C VAL A 77 2.93 -8.35 -16.04
N ARG A 78 1.78 -7.98 -16.62
CA ARG A 78 0.98 -8.79 -17.56
C ARG A 78 0.76 -10.23 -17.07
N PRO A 79 0.07 -10.41 -15.91
CA PRO A 79 -0.19 -11.74 -15.39
C PRO A 79 -1.02 -12.58 -16.36
N THR A 80 -0.75 -13.88 -16.48
CA THR A 80 -1.48 -14.75 -17.42
C THR A 80 -2.65 -15.50 -16.78
N ASN A 81 -2.62 -15.73 -15.46
CA ASN A 81 -3.55 -16.64 -14.79
C ASN A 81 -4.38 -15.96 -13.72
N LEU A 82 -3.75 -15.15 -12.84
CA LEU A 82 -4.40 -14.61 -11.66
C LEU A 82 -4.01 -13.15 -11.39
N LEU A 83 -5.01 -12.34 -11.07
CA LEU A 83 -4.85 -11.07 -10.36
C LEU A 83 -5.53 -11.17 -8.99
N TYR A 84 -4.78 -11.01 -7.92
CA TYR A 84 -5.29 -11.01 -6.54
C TYR A 84 -5.14 -9.61 -5.93
N LEU A 85 -6.25 -9.02 -5.52
CA LEU A 85 -6.31 -7.71 -4.88
C LEU A 85 -6.58 -7.89 -3.39
N ALA A 86 -5.65 -7.47 -2.54
CA ALA A 86 -5.78 -7.59 -1.09
C ALA A 86 -5.95 -6.22 -0.45
N VAL A 87 -7.15 -5.93 0.05
CA VAL A 87 -7.41 -4.76 0.89
C VAL A 87 -7.20 -5.20 2.34
N GLY A 88 -6.14 -4.73 2.97
CA GLY A 88 -5.83 -5.09 4.35
C GLY A 88 -6.78 -4.41 5.32
N GLN A 89 -7.12 -5.10 6.41
CA GLN A 89 -7.66 -4.39 7.56
C GLN A 89 -6.51 -3.61 8.21
N TRP A 90 -6.68 -2.30 8.40
CA TRP A 90 -5.72 -1.50 9.16
C TRP A 90 -5.75 -1.92 10.62
N ARG A 91 -4.88 -2.86 10.97
CA ARG A 91 -4.57 -3.12 12.38
C ARG A 91 -3.60 -2.01 12.77
N ARG A 92 -3.98 -1.17 13.74
CA ARG A 92 -3.01 -0.30 14.42
C ARG A 92 -1.91 -1.19 14.98
N SER A 93 -0.81 -1.32 14.25
CA SER A 93 0.43 -2.00 14.62
C SER A 93 0.23 -3.40 15.23
N SER A 94 0.51 -4.43 14.45
CA SER A 94 1.73 -5.27 14.55
C SER A 94 2.50 -5.47 15.88
N ARG A 95 2.44 -4.57 16.87
CA ARG A 95 3.31 -4.50 18.05
C ARG A 95 2.58 -4.94 19.32
N GLN A 96 1.88 -6.08 19.26
CA GLN A 96 1.26 -6.65 20.47
C GLN A 96 2.06 -7.83 21.06
N ASP A 97 3.10 -8.32 20.38
CA ASP A 97 3.95 -9.42 20.88
C ASP A 97 5.37 -8.97 21.28
N GLU A 98 5.65 -7.67 21.39
CA GLU A 98 6.82 -7.20 22.14
C GLU A 98 6.46 -7.21 23.63
N PRO A 99 7.26 -7.84 24.52
CA PRO A 99 7.01 -7.76 25.95
C PRO A 99 6.96 -6.27 26.35
N ALA A 100 5.94 -5.91 27.15
CA ALA A 100 5.57 -4.56 27.56
C ALA A 100 6.72 -3.66 28.10
N ALA A 101 7.90 -4.23 28.33
CA ALA A 101 9.11 -3.55 28.78
C ALA A 101 9.72 -2.57 27.74
N ILE A 102 9.62 -2.82 26.43
CA ILE A 102 10.24 -1.93 25.42
C ILE A 102 9.36 -0.70 25.11
N GLN A 103 8.04 -0.81 25.29
CA GLN A 103 7.11 0.31 25.10
C GLN A 103 7.16 1.37 26.21
N ALA A 104 7.67 1.01 27.40
CA ALA A 104 7.73 1.90 28.56
C ALA A 104 8.82 2.99 28.49
N LEU A 105 9.74 2.94 27.51
CA LEU A 105 10.90 3.83 27.48
C LEU A 105 10.82 5.01 26.49
N GLN A 106 9.80 5.12 25.63
CA GLN A 106 9.81 6.21 24.62
C GLN A 106 8.54 7.02 24.37
N ILE A 107 7.36 6.72 24.93
CA ILE A 107 6.21 7.65 24.79
C ILE A 107 5.38 7.65 26.06
N SER A 108 5.38 8.79 26.76
CA SER A 108 4.43 9.11 27.82
C SER A 108 2.99 8.84 27.33
N PRO A 109 2.19 8.01 28.01
CA PRO A 109 0.85 7.68 27.53
C PRO A 109 -0.09 8.86 27.78
N ARG A 110 -0.39 9.63 26.74
CA ARG A 110 -1.60 10.48 26.74
C ARG A 110 -2.80 9.59 26.39
N PRO A 111 -3.88 9.59 27.20
CA PRO A 111 -5.08 8.83 26.89
C PRO A 111 -5.72 9.32 25.58
N PRO A 112 -6.49 8.47 24.87
CA PRO A 112 -7.25 8.90 23.70
C PRO A 112 -8.20 10.02 24.12
N LYS A 113 -8.00 11.21 23.53
CA LYS A 113 -8.83 12.39 23.80
C LYS A 113 -10.14 12.23 23.05
N THR A 114 -11.26 12.41 23.75
CA THR A 114 -12.58 12.53 23.12
C THR A 114 -12.56 13.68 22.09
N PRO A 115 -13.38 13.64 21.02
CA PRO A 115 -13.40 14.68 20.00
C PRO A 115 -13.57 16.09 20.60
N SER A 116 -14.36 16.21 21.67
CA SER A 116 -14.52 17.44 22.45
C SER A 116 -13.22 18.01 23.05
N VAL A 117 -12.30 17.15 23.48
CA VAL A 117 -11.03 17.55 24.11
C VAL A 117 -10.00 17.92 23.03
N GLN A 118 -10.05 17.28 21.87
CA GLN A 118 -9.23 17.66 20.71
C GLN A 118 -9.62 19.03 20.16
N GLU A 119 -10.91 19.30 20.02
CA GLU A 119 -11.42 20.60 19.58
C GLU A 119 -11.04 21.72 20.55
N MET A 120 -11.12 21.47 21.86
CA MET A 120 -10.70 22.42 22.88
C MET A 120 -9.20 22.72 22.80
N ASP A 121 -8.35 21.70 22.66
CA ASP A 121 -6.90 21.88 22.56
C ASP A 121 -6.50 22.61 21.27
N GLU A 122 -7.16 22.32 20.16
CA GLU A 122 -6.90 23.00 18.87
C GLU A 122 -7.29 24.48 18.94
N ASN A 123 -8.45 24.80 19.55
CA ASN A 123 -8.86 26.18 19.77
C ASN A 123 -7.86 26.93 20.66
N LEU A 124 -7.41 26.28 21.75
CA LEU A 124 -6.44 26.87 22.67
C LEU A 124 -5.09 27.12 22.01
N LEU A 125 -4.68 26.23 21.09
CA LEU A 125 -3.46 26.36 20.31
C LEU A 125 -3.57 27.51 19.29
N ARG A 126 -4.70 27.61 18.58
CA ARG A 126 -5.00 28.71 17.65
C ARG A 126 -5.01 30.07 18.35
N ASP A 127 -5.56 30.14 19.55
CA ASP A 127 -5.56 31.38 20.35
C ASP A 127 -4.15 31.79 20.76
N ARG A 128 -3.28 30.82 21.10
CA ARG A 128 -1.85 31.09 21.33
C ARG A 128 -1.13 31.57 20.08
N PHE A 129 -1.38 30.96 18.92
CA PHE A 129 -0.78 31.38 17.66
C PHE A 129 -1.20 32.81 17.26
N ARG A 130 -2.47 33.17 17.49
CA ARG A 130 -2.97 34.55 17.32
C ARG A 130 -2.29 35.54 18.28
N ALA A 131 -2.10 35.14 19.55
CA ALA A 131 -1.43 35.97 20.55
C ALA A 131 0.06 36.19 20.23
N GLU A 132 0.71 35.24 19.55
CA GLU A 132 2.08 35.36 19.04
C GLU A 132 2.19 36.14 17.72
N GLY A 133 1.07 36.67 17.19
CA GLY A 133 1.06 37.46 15.95
C GLY A 133 1.30 36.62 14.68
N LYS A 134 1.16 35.30 14.75
CA LYS A 134 1.29 34.40 13.60
C LYS A 134 -0.06 34.30 12.89
N GLU A 135 -0.05 34.34 11.55
CA GLU A 135 -1.25 34.15 10.76
C GLU A 135 -1.83 32.76 11.02
N VAL A 136 -3.10 32.72 11.43
CA VAL A 136 -3.87 31.49 11.58
C VAL A 136 -4.84 31.42 10.42
N PHE A 137 -4.62 30.49 9.49
CA PHE A 137 -5.52 30.26 8.38
C PHE A 137 -6.95 29.99 8.88
N PRO A 138 -7.99 30.47 8.15
CA PRO A 138 -9.37 30.17 8.46
C PRO A 138 -9.58 28.66 8.67
N ARG A 139 -10.61 28.26 9.44
CA ARG A 139 -11.15 26.91 9.28
C ARG A 139 -11.64 26.86 7.85
N ASP A 140 -10.88 26.25 6.95
CA ASP A 140 -11.41 25.90 5.64
C ASP A 140 -12.63 25.01 5.93
N ALA A 141 -13.82 25.58 5.70
CA ALA A 141 -15.09 24.88 5.79
C ALA A 141 -15.21 23.80 4.70
N SER A 142 -14.21 23.68 3.83
CA SER A 142 -13.87 22.48 3.08
C SER A 142 -12.88 21.64 3.89
N SER A 143 -13.33 21.04 5.00
CA SER A 143 -12.68 19.84 5.49
C SER A 143 -12.83 18.81 4.37
N SER A 144 -11.85 18.71 3.47
CA SER A 144 -11.90 17.73 2.40
C SER A 144 -12.10 16.37 3.05
N GLU A 145 -13.05 15.57 2.52
CA GLU A 145 -13.32 14.22 3.02
C GLU A 145 -12.05 13.35 3.05
N VAL A 146 -11.04 13.73 2.25
CA VAL A 146 -9.73 13.11 2.09
C VAL A 146 -8.76 13.43 3.25
N SER A 147 -8.98 14.51 4.02
CA SER A 147 -8.04 14.97 5.06
C SER A 147 -8.17 14.25 6.41
N ASP A 148 -9.19 13.42 6.65
CA ASP A 148 -9.29 12.66 7.90
C ASP A 148 -8.42 11.39 7.82
N PRO A 149 -7.34 11.30 8.60
CA PRO A 149 -6.44 10.13 8.58
C PRO A 149 -7.11 8.83 9.05
N ASN A 150 -8.31 8.89 9.65
CA ASN A 150 -9.04 7.69 10.08
C ASN A 150 -9.94 7.09 8.98
N VAL A 151 -10.10 7.77 7.84
CA VAL A 151 -10.94 7.32 6.71
C VAL A 151 -10.50 5.94 6.20
N ILE A 152 -9.20 5.65 6.24
CA ILE A 152 -8.59 4.38 5.82
C ILE A 152 -8.61 3.35 6.98
N THR A 153 -9.77 3.15 7.58
CA THR A 153 -9.99 2.12 8.62
C THR A 153 -11.16 1.23 8.23
N PRO A 154 -11.07 -0.10 8.40
CA PRO A 154 -12.21 -1.00 8.14
C PRO A 154 -13.47 -0.58 8.91
N GLY A 155 -14.62 -0.66 8.25
CA GLY A 155 -15.92 -0.28 8.82
C GLY A 155 -16.31 1.18 8.63
N THR A 156 -15.49 1.99 7.94
CA THR A 156 -15.90 3.33 7.49
C THR A 156 -16.73 3.25 6.20
N GLU A 157 -17.58 4.26 5.99
CA GLU A 157 -18.35 4.44 4.75
C GLU A 157 -17.42 4.48 3.52
N PHE A 158 -16.20 5.01 3.69
CA PHE A 158 -15.18 5.00 2.65
C PHE A 158 -14.78 3.58 2.23
N MET A 159 -14.53 2.66 3.18
CA MET A 159 -14.12 1.30 2.84
C MET A 159 -15.22 0.52 2.12
N GLU A 160 -16.49 0.82 2.42
CA GLU A 160 -17.64 0.28 1.67
C GLU A 160 -17.65 0.83 0.23
N LYS A 161 -17.56 2.16 0.07
CA LYS A 161 -17.47 2.82 -1.25
C LYS A 161 -16.28 2.30 -2.06
N LEU A 162 -15.12 2.10 -1.43
CA LEU A 162 -13.92 1.53 -2.04
C LEU A 162 -14.16 0.10 -2.53
N SER A 163 -14.81 -0.74 -1.72
CA SER A 163 -15.14 -2.12 -2.11
C SER A 163 -16.04 -2.15 -3.34
N ASP A 164 -17.04 -1.29 -3.40
CA ASP A 164 -17.96 -1.21 -4.55
C ASP A 164 -17.30 -0.59 -5.78
N ALA A 165 -16.46 0.43 -5.61
CA ALA A 165 -15.66 1.02 -6.67
C ALA A 165 -14.70 -0.01 -7.29
N LEU A 166 -14.00 -0.82 -6.47
CA LEU A 166 -13.13 -1.90 -6.93
C LEU A 166 -13.91 -2.98 -7.69
N LYS A 167 -15.08 -3.39 -7.19
CA LYS A 167 -15.94 -4.36 -7.90
C LYS A 167 -16.38 -3.81 -9.27
N TYR A 168 -16.73 -2.53 -9.34
CA TYR A 168 -17.09 -1.87 -10.59
C TYR A 168 -15.91 -1.83 -11.56
N TYR A 169 -14.74 -1.40 -11.07
CA TYR A 169 -13.49 -1.35 -11.85
C TYR A 169 -13.14 -2.72 -12.45
N ILE A 170 -13.15 -3.79 -11.64
CA ILE A 170 -12.86 -5.16 -12.10
C ILE A 170 -13.83 -5.58 -13.20
N ARG A 171 -15.14 -5.36 -13.01
CA ARG A 171 -16.17 -5.70 -14.02
C ARG A 171 -15.97 -4.90 -15.30
N SER A 172 -15.68 -3.61 -15.18
CA SER A 172 -15.39 -2.73 -16.31
C SER A 172 -14.19 -3.25 -17.10
N ARG A 173 -13.07 -3.55 -16.44
CA ARG A 173 -11.85 -4.06 -17.09
C ARG A 173 -12.05 -5.44 -17.73
N LEU A 174 -12.72 -6.37 -17.06
CA LEU A 174 -13.07 -7.68 -17.64
C LEU A 174 -13.92 -7.58 -18.92
N SER A 175 -14.75 -6.52 -19.04
CA SER A 175 -15.60 -6.31 -20.22
C SER A 175 -14.93 -5.51 -21.34
N THR A 176 -13.99 -4.62 -21.01
CA THR A 176 -13.41 -3.64 -21.95
C THR A 176 -12.00 -3.99 -22.40
N ASP A 177 -11.18 -4.57 -21.53
CA ASP A 177 -9.76 -4.84 -21.81
C ASP A 177 -9.54 -6.31 -22.21
N PRO A 178 -9.07 -6.57 -23.44
CA PRO A 178 -8.73 -7.93 -23.88
C PRO A 178 -7.67 -8.62 -23.00
N LEU A 179 -6.76 -7.87 -22.37
CA LEU A 179 -5.72 -8.43 -21.52
C LEU A 179 -6.28 -9.07 -20.26
N TRP A 180 -7.49 -8.69 -19.82
CA TRP A 180 -8.14 -9.22 -18.62
C TRP A 180 -9.01 -10.44 -18.90
N LYS A 181 -9.29 -10.73 -20.17
CA LYS A 181 -10.32 -11.70 -20.58
C LYS A 181 -10.08 -13.12 -20.07
N ASP A 182 -8.82 -13.56 -20.05
CA ASP A 182 -8.44 -14.93 -19.70
C ASP A 182 -7.88 -15.05 -18.26
N ILE A 183 -7.95 -13.97 -17.47
CA ILE A 183 -7.37 -13.90 -16.13
C ILE A 183 -8.45 -14.05 -15.07
N LYS A 184 -8.16 -14.85 -14.04
CA LYS A 184 -8.99 -14.93 -12.85
C LYS A 184 -8.68 -13.73 -11.93
N VAL A 185 -9.68 -12.93 -11.63
CA VAL A 185 -9.55 -11.82 -10.67
C VAL A 185 -10.18 -12.20 -9.32
N ILE A 186 -9.43 -12.05 -8.23
CA ILE A 186 -9.90 -12.27 -6.86
C ILE A 186 -9.75 -10.96 -6.09
N LEU A 187 -10.85 -10.49 -5.51
CA LEU A 187 -10.87 -9.36 -4.57
C LEU A 187 -11.06 -9.88 -3.16
N SER A 188 -10.08 -9.62 -2.29
CA SER A 188 -10.17 -9.81 -0.84
C SER A 188 -10.36 -8.43 -0.20
N ASP A 189 -11.61 -8.07 0.03
CA ASP A 189 -11.99 -6.75 0.52
C ASP A 189 -11.66 -6.55 2.02
N ALA A 190 -11.99 -5.37 2.53
CA ALA A 190 -11.79 -5.01 3.93
C ALA A 190 -12.66 -5.81 4.92
N ASN A 191 -13.73 -6.46 4.46
CA ASN A 191 -14.59 -7.29 5.32
C ASN A 191 -13.91 -8.61 5.68
N VAL A 192 -12.98 -9.08 4.84
CA VAL A 192 -12.14 -10.23 5.18
C VAL A 192 -11.10 -9.80 6.23
N PRO A 193 -10.95 -10.50 7.37
CA PRO A 193 -9.95 -10.17 8.37
C PRO A 193 -8.53 -10.42 7.90
N GLY A 194 -7.59 -9.64 8.41
CA GLY A 194 -6.14 -9.78 8.17
C GLY A 194 -5.51 -8.64 7.37
N GLU A 195 -4.19 -8.53 7.50
CA GLU A 195 -3.35 -7.58 6.76
C GLU A 195 -3.22 -8.03 5.28
N GLY A 196 -3.03 -7.09 4.36
CA GLY A 196 -3.05 -7.33 2.91
C GLY A 196 -2.02 -8.38 2.49
N GLU A 197 -0.76 -8.15 2.82
CA GLU A 197 0.36 -9.09 2.61
C GLU A 197 0.10 -10.48 3.21
N HIS A 198 -0.46 -10.56 4.42
CA HIS A 198 -0.72 -11.83 5.08
C HIS A 198 -1.89 -12.61 4.45
N LYS A 199 -2.91 -11.92 3.91
CA LYS A 199 -3.98 -12.53 3.11
C LYS A 199 -3.41 -13.16 1.84
N ILE A 200 -2.52 -12.43 1.15
CA ILE A 200 -1.82 -12.90 -0.05
C ILE A 200 -0.99 -14.15 0.28
N MET A 201 -0.14 -14.07 1.30
CA MET A 201 0.73 -15.19 1.67
C MET A 201 -0.08 -16.42 2.12
N SER A 202 -1.21 -16.22 2.80
CA SER A 202 -2.12 -17.31 3.17
C SER A 202 -2.76 -17.95 1.93
N PHE A 203 -3.14 -17.15 0.94
CA PHE A 203 -3.64 -17.65 -0.33
C PHE A 203 -2.59 -18.48 -1.08
N ILE A 204 -1.34 -18.00 -1.17
CA ILE A 204 -0.25 -18.71 -1.84
C ILE A 204 0.02 -20.06 -1.17
N ARG A 205 0.18 -20.08 0.16
CA ARG A 205 0.36 -21.33 0.92
C ARG A 205 -0.78 -22.31 0.72
N ALA A 206 -2.02 -21.81 0.66
CA ALA A 206 -3.21 -22.64 0.41
C ALA A 206 -3.23 -23.20 -1.01
N GLN A 207 -2.77 -22.47 -2.03
CA GLN A 207 -2.64 -23.00 -3.40
C GLN A 207 -1.57 -24.09 -3.49
N ARG A 208 -0.41 -23.87 -2.85
CA ARG A 208 0.70 -24.85 -2.84
C ARG A 208 0.31 -26.20 -2.24
N GLY A 209 -0.63 -26.21 -1.29
CA GLY A 209 -1.14 -27.44 -0.69
C GLY A 209 -2.20 -28.19 -1.51
N ARG A 210 -2.63 -27.66 -2.66
CA ARG A 210 -3.66 -28.30 -3.51
C ARG A 210 -3.06 -29.33 -4.46
N GLU A 211 -3.82 -30.39 -4.69
CA GLU A 211 -3.52 -31.36 -5.75
C GLU A 211 -3.54 -30.66 -7.12
N GLY A 212 -2.48 -30.88 -7.92
CA GLY A 212 -2.34 -30.26 -9.24
C GLY A 212 -1.75 -28.84 -9.25
N TYR A 213 -1.23 -28.34 -8.12
CA TYR A 213 -0.45 -27.10 -8.10
C TYR A 213 0.83 -27.23 -8.94
N ASP A 214 1.11 -26.26 -9.81
CA ASP A 214 2.36 -26.19 -10.56
C ASP A 214 3.46 -25.50 -9.71
N PRO A 215 4.52 -26.20 -9.30
CA PRO A 215 5.62 -25.62 -8.53
C PRO A 215 6.44 -24.57 -9.30
N ASN A 216 6.28 -24.49 -10.63
CA ASN A 216 6.93 -23.48 -11.47
C ASN A 216 6.04 -22.26 -11.72
N THR A 217 4.94 -22.13 -10.97
CA THR A 217 4.14 -20.90 -10.96
C THR A 217 5.02 -19.70 -10.60
N ARG A 218 4.83 -18.59 -11.30
CA ARG A 218 5.66 -17.39 -11.20
C ARG A 218 4.83 -16.29 -10.57
N HIS A 219 5.25 -15.85 -9.40
CA HIS A 219 4.52 -14.93 -8.54
C HIS A 219 5.16 -13.55 -8.59
N CYS A 220 4.34 -12.52 -8.77
CA CYS A 220 4.73 -11.12 -8.63
C CYS A 220 3.88 -10.46 -7.56
N LEU A 221 4.49 -9.96 -6.48
CA LEU A 221 3.82 -9.25 -5.40
C LEU A 221 4.22 -7.78 -5.43
N TYR A 222 3.24 -6.89 -5.55
CA TYR A 222 3.44 -5.47 -5.38
C TYR A 222 3.21 -5.05 -3.92
N GLY A 223 4.17 -4.30 -3.37
CA GLY A 223 4.03 -3.60 -2.10
C GLY A 223 5.32 -2.89 -1.67
N LEU A 224 5.21 -2.04 -0.65
CA LEU A 224 6.30 -1.15 -0.20
C LEU A 224 7.00 -1.63 1.08
N ASP A 225 6.38 -2.56 1.82
CA ASP A 225 6.90 -3.07 3.08
C ASP A 225 8.13 -3.97 2.87
N ALA A 226 9.13 -3.86 3.76
CA ALA A 226 10.31 -4.73 3.67
C ALA A 226 10.03 -6.15 4.13
N ASP A 227 8.96 -6.36 4.90
CA ASP A 227 8.55 -7.66 5.40
C ASP A 227 8.14 -8.59 4.25
N LEU A 228 7.72 -8.02 3.11
CA LEU A 228 7.44 -8.74 1.87
C LEU A 228 8.60 -9.62 1.40
N ILE A 229 9.86 -9.19 1.59
CA ILE A 229 11.04 -9.99 1.21
C ILE A 229 11.11 -11.25 2.07
N MET A 230 10.91 -11.10 3.38
CA MET A 230 10.93 -12.22 4.32
C MET A 230 9.74 -13.14 4.10
N LEU A 231 8.56 -12.58 3.87
CA LEU A 231 7.35 -13.33 3.56
C LEU A 231 7.47 -14.10 2.23
N ALA A 232 8.07 -13.50 1.20
CA ALA A 232 8.34 -14.16 -0.07
C ALA A 232 9.28 -15.36 0.11
N LEU A 233 10.36 -15.19 0.88
CA LEU A 233 11.27 -16.30 1.21
C LEU A 233 10.57 -17.41 2.01
N ALA A 234 9.72 -17.04 2.97
CA ALA A 234 8.95 -17.98 3.78
C ALA A 234 7.83 -18.70 3.01
N SER A 235 7.45 -18.21 1.82
CA SER A 235 6.47 -18.88 0.95
C SER A 235 7.00 -20.21 0.38
N HIS A 236 8.34 -20.36 0.29
CA HIS A 236 9.00 -21.48 -0.38
C HIS A 236 8.60 -21.67 -1.86
N GLU A 237 8.13 -20.62 -2.53
CA GLU A 237 7.94 -20.59 -3.97
C GLU A 237 9.28 -20.32 -4.68
N ILE A 238 9.57 -21.10 -5.73
CA ILE A 238 10.86 -21.03 -6.44
C ILE A 238 10.95 -19.74 -7.26
N HIS A 239 9.83 -19.32 -7.86
CA HIS A 239 9.78 -18.16 -8.76
C HIS A 239 8.92 -17.05 -8.16
N PHE A 240 9.52 -16.29 -7.24
CA PHE A 240 8.87 -15.15 -6.59
C PHE A 240 9.62 -13.85 -6.89
N SER A 241 8.90 -12.82 -7.32
CA SER A 241 9.42 -11.46 -7.50
C SER A 241 8.58 -10.46 -6.72
N ILE A 242 9.23 -9.43 -6.18
CA ILE A 242 8.57 -8.31 -5.52
C ILE A 242 8.72 -7.09 -6.41
N LEU A 243 7.60 -6.48 -6.78
CA LEU A 243 7.55 -5.23 -7.52
C LEU A 243 7.40 -4.08 -6.51
N ARG A 244 8.29 -3.09 -6.62
CA ARG A 244 8.29 -1.92 -5.76
C ARG A 244 8.79 -0.70 -6.51
N GLU A 245 8.42 0.47 -6.03
CA GLU A 245 8.98 1.72 -6.53
C GLU A 245 10.41 1.94 -6.02
N VAL A 246 11.20 2.63 -6.84
CA VAL A 246 12.56 3.02 -6.46
C VAL A 246 12.45 4.23 -5.54
N CYS A 247 12.69 4.03 -4.25
CA CYS A 247 12.87 5.13 -3.33
C CYS A 247 14.26 5.73 -3.60
N VAL A 248 14.32 6.72 -4.49
CA VAL A 248 15.54 7.51 -4.69
C VAL A 248 15.68 8.38 -3.46
N CYS A 249 16.46 7.91 -2.48
CA CYS A 249 17.03 8.82 -1.50
C CYS A 249 17.89 9.80 -2.29
N VAL A 250 17.37 10.99 -2.54
CA VAL A 250 18.17 12.12 -3.04
C VAL A 250 19.19 12.41 -1.95
N GLY A 251 20.34 11.76 -2.09
CA GLY A 251 21.51 12.01 -1.28
C GLY A 251 21.84 13.48 -1.43
N ILE A 252 21.84 14.17 -0.28
CA ILE A 252 22.56 15.42 -0.08
C ILE A 252 23.85 15.34 -0.88
N LEU A 253 23.98 16.29 -1.82
CA LEU A 253 25.16 16.54 -2.63
C LEU A 253 26.42 16.23 -1.83
N GLU A 254 27.11 15.14 -2.19
CA GLU A 254 28.53 15.01 -1.93
C GLU A 254 29.19 16.19 -2.67
N THR A 255 29.43 17.26 -1.91
CA THR A 255 30.29 18.34 -2.34
C THR A 255 31.70 17.78 -2.38
N SER A 256 32.09 17.33 -3.56
CA SER A 256 33.47 17.08 -3.92
C SER A 256 34.28 18.36 -3.70
N LYS A 257 35.21 18.31 -2.74
CA LYS A 257 36.51 18.98 -2.78
C LYS A 257 37.54 18.10 -2.08
#